data_AF-A0A2G9MIQ0-F1
#
_entry.id   AF-A0A2G9MIQ0-F1
#
_cell.length_a   1.000
_cell.length_b   1.000
_cell.length_c   1.000
_cell.angle_alpha   90.00
_cell.angle_beta   90.00
_cell.angle_gamma   90.00
#
_symmetry.space_group_name_H-M   'P 1'
#
loop_
_entity.id
_entity.type
_entity.pdbx_description
1 polymer ?
#
loop_
_entity_poly.entity_id
_entity_poly.type
_entity_poly.pdbx_seq_one_letter_code
_entity_poly.pdbx_strand_id
1 'polypeptide(L)'
;MNEENFSLALVSIVAIVAVFVLVTQVVEINIDSDLVGDAIKERIKSANKALKTGTFKLTTTAKIACVDSDTGDDPGNYGEVKGPLTKTTSYESTKQDYCKDDSHLVEFVCIDGVIGAKDYKDNCDCEYGLCTNIISISKEEEKEIYINENMNTLEQKLTIQKEEEMIKNEYGPEELRIDSKQDIKTIDSPGFDIEGIVGNTEVSGTDTEDSSGFEVEKCSDSDDGKDYYIKGIIRGNTEDGYTGSWGDSCYSNNVNLIEWYCEEGVAKQEVVSCSNGCSSGACVE
;
A
#
# COMPACT_ATOMS: atom_id res chain seq x y z
N MET A 1 32.42 50.74 -10.55
CA MET A 1 33.07 49.74 -9.67
C MET A 1 34.55 50.05 -9.67
N ASN A 2 35.13 50.34 -8.51
CA ASN A 2 36.54 50.70 -8.40
C ASN A 2 37.40 49.44 -8.60
N GLU A 3 38.57 49.57 -9.22
CA GLU A 3 39.48 48.47 -9.57
C GLU A 3 39.84 47.59 -8.36
N GLU A 4 39.83 48.16 -7.15
CA GLU A 4 40.10 47.44 -5.90
C GLU A 4 39.05 46.36 -5.58
N ASN A 5 37.79 46.55 -5.98
CA ASN A 5 36.73 45.56 -5.72
C ASN A 5 36.77 44.36 -6.68
N PHE A 6 37.42 44.50 -7.83
CA PHE A 6 37.56 43.40 -8.80
C PHE A 6 38.63 42.40 -8.35
N SER A 7 39.71 42.89 -7.74
CA SER A 7 40.79 42.05 -7.23
C SER A 7 40.32 41.13 -6.08
N LEU A 8 39.50 41.66 -5.17
CA LEU A 8 38.98 40.88 -4.03
C LEU A 8 38.05 39.74 -4.49
N ALA A 9 37.21 39.98 -5.50
CA ALA A 9 36.31 38.98 -6.06
C ALA A 9 37.09 37.83 -6.73
N LEU A 10 38.18 38.15 -7.43
CA LEU A 10 39.02 37.16 -8.11
C LEU A 10 39.75 36.25 -7.11
N VAL A 11 40.28 36.82 -6.02
CA VAL A 11 40.93 36.04 -4.96
C VAL A 11 39.95 35.08 -4.28
N SER A 12 38.71 35.52 -4.05
CA SER A 12 37.66 34.69 -3.46
C SER A 12 37.28 33.50 -4.35
N ILE A 13 37.16 33.72 -5.66
CA ILE A 13 36.84 32.65 -6.63
C ILE A 13 37.98 31.62 -6.69
N VAL A 14 39.24 32.05 -6.74
CA VAL A 14 40.39 31.13 -6.76
C VAL A 14 40.47 30.31 -5.48
N ALA A 15 40.18 30.90 -4.32
CA ALA A 15 40.15 30.18 -3.05
C ALA A 15 39.04 29.12 -3.01
N ILE A 16 37.83 29.45 -3.50
CA ILE A 16 36.70 28.50 -3.57
C ILE A 16 37.05 27.33 -4.50
N VAL A 17 37.63 27.60 -5.67
CA VAL A 17 38.04 26.56 -6.63
C VAL A 17 39.15 25.68 -6.02
N ALA A 18 40.12 26.26 -5.33
CA ALA A 18 41.19 25.50 -4.67
C ALA A 18 40.63 24.57 -3.57
N VAL A 19 39.67 25.04 -2.76
CA VAL A 19 38.99 24.20 -1.76
C VAL A 19 38.20 23.08 -2.43
N PHE A 20 37.50 23.37 -3.53
CA PHE A 20 36.76 22.34 -4.28
C PHE A 20 37.68 21.27 -4.89
N VAL A 21 38.85 21.67 -5.37
CA VAL A 21 39.88 20.75 -5.88
C VAL A 21 40.49 19.91 -4.75
N LEU A 22 40.70 20.49 -3.58
CA LEU A 22 41.21 19.74 -2.41
C LEU A 22 40.16 18.76 -1.86
N VAL A 23 38.88 19.16 -1.80
CA VAL A 23 37.79 18.26 -1.35
C VAL A 23 37.58 17.09 -2.30
N THR A 24 37.80 17.28 -3.61
CA THR A 24 37.71 16.18 -4.59
C THR A 24 38.91 15.22 -4.57
N GLN A 25 40.04 15.59 -3.95
CA GLN A 25 41.21 14.72 -3.81
C GLN A 25 41.27 13.94 -2.48
N VAL A 26 40.39 14.21 -1.50
CA VAL A 26 40.47 13.64 -0.14
C VAL A 26 39.30 12.69 0.18
N VAL A 27 38.85 11.90 -0.80
CA VAL A 27 37.97 10.75 -0.51
C VAL A 27 38.60 9.48 -1.08
N GLU A 28 39.82 9.17 -0.65
CA GLU A 28 40.32 7.79 -0.67
C GLU A 28 39.66 7.06 0.49
N ILE A 29 38.48 6.48 0.25
CA ILE A 29 37.85 5.57 1.21
C ILE A 29 38.71 4.31 1.23
N ASN A 30 39.58 4.19 2.23
CA ASN A 30 40.28 2.94 2.55
C ASN A 30 39.26 1.96 3.13
N ILE A 31 38.53 1.26 2.25
CA ILE A 31 37.71 0.13 2.62
C ILE A 31 38.64 -1.08 2.77
N ASP A 32 38.68 -1.65 3.97
CA ASP A 32 39.46 -2.84 4.28
C ASP A 32 39.07 -3.98 3.32
N SER A 33 40.02 -4.40 2.48
CA SER A 33 39.77 -5.27 1.32
C SER A 33 39.38 -6.69 1.70
N ASP A 34 39.54 -7.06 2.96
CA ASP A 34 39.36 -8.43 3.42
C ASP A 34 37.92 -8.74 3.83
N LEU A 35 37.06 -7.71 3.99
CA LEU A 35 35.65 -7.87 4.33
C LEU A 35 34.71 -7.87 3.09
N VAL A 36 35.26 -7.58 1.92
CA VAL A 36 34.48 -7.31 0.71
C VAL A 36 34.61 -8.48 -0.28
N GLY A 37 33.53 -9.23 -0.48
CA GLY A 37 33.49 -10.37 -1.40
C GLY A 37 33.86 -9.97 -2.84
N ASP A 38 34.38 -10.94 -3.61
CA ASP A 38 34.99 -10.73 -4.93
C ASP A 38 34.10 -9.99 -5.93
N ALA A 39 32.78 -10.18 -5.85
CA ALA A 39 31.80 -9.48 -6.70
C ALA A 39 31.78 -7.96 -6.49
N ILE A 40 32.04 -7.49 -5.27
CA ILE A 40 32.07 -6.06 -4.94
C ILE A 40 33.44 -5.47 -5.31
N LYS A 41 34.53 -6.23 -5.18
CA LYS A 41 35.87 -5.81 -5.60
C LYS A 41 35.92 -5.47 -7.09
N GLU A 42 35.32 -6.31 -7.95
CA GLU A 42 35.25 -6.05 -9.39
C GLU A 42 34.39 -4.81 -9.73
N ARG A 43 33.32 -4.56 -8.98
CA ARG A 43 32.49 -3.35 -9.12
C ARG A 43 33.26 -2.08 -8.76
N ILE A 44 34.01 -2.09 -7.65
CA ILE A 44 34.84 -0.96 -7.22
C ILE A 44 35.97 -0.69 -8.25
N LYS A 45 36.62 -1.74 -8.75
CA LYS A 45 37.68 -1.62 -9.76
C LYS A 45 37.16 -1.03 -11.08
N SER A 46 35.97 -1.45 -11.52
CA SER A 46 35.30 -0.91 -12.71
C SER A 46 34.91 0.56 -12.52
N ALA A 47 34.33 0.92 -11.36
CA ALA A 47 33.97 2.30 -11.03
C ALA A 47 35.19 3.24 -10.99
N ASN A 48 36.28 2.83 -10.34
CA ASN A 48 37.52 3.60 -10.27
C ASN A 48 38.18 3.77 -11.65
N LYS A 49 38.08 2.77 -12.54
CA LYS A 49 38.55 2.87 -13.91
C LYS A 49 37.75 3.91 -14.69
N ALA A 50 36.42 3.90 -14.59
CA ALA A 50 35.53 4.86 -15.24
C ALA A 50 35.73 6.31 -14.74
N LEU A 51 36.02 6.47 -13.45
CA LEU A 51 36.35 7.76 -12.84
C LEU A 51 37.66 8.33 -13.41
N LYS A 52 38.71 7.49 -13.50
CA LYS A 52 40.03 7.89 -14.03
C LYS A 52 40.02 8.22 -15.52
N THR A 53 39.15 7.58 -16.30
CA THR A 53 39.05 7.82 -17.74
C THR A 53 38.11 8.98 -18.10
N GLY A 54 37.58 9.72 -17.12
CA GLY A 54 36.67 10.86 -17.35
C GLY A 54 35.39 10.49 -18.11
N THR A 55 35.08 9.19 -18.20
CA THR A 55 33.97 8.62 -18.97
C THR A 55 32.85 8.17 -18.04
N PHE A 56 32.77 8.79 -16.86
CA PHE A 56 31.64 8.67 -15.97
C PHE A 56 30.48 9.49 -16.53
N LYS A 57 29.79 8.94 -17.54
CA LYS A 57 28.42 9.35 -17.82
C LYS A 57 27.61 8.88 -16.62
N LEU A 58 27.22 9.82 -15.77
CA LEU A 58 26.12 9.60 -14.84
C LEU A 58 24.89 9.35 -15.70
N THR A 59 24.70 8.11 -16.15
CA THR A 59 23.36 7.62 -16.46
C THR A 59 22.68 7.51 -15.11
N THR A 60 22.19 8.65 -14.61
CA THR A 60 20.95 8.65 -13.87
C THR A 60 19.95 7.99 -14.82
N THR A 61 19.85 6.67 -14.76
CA THR A 61 18.60 6.01 -15.12
C THR A 61 17.58 6.76 -14.29
N ALA A 62 16.81 7.64 -14.93
CA ALA A 62 15.72 8.31 -14.28
C ALA A 62 14.85 7.18 -13.73
N LYS A 63 14.95 6.96 -12.42
CA LYS A 63 14.03 6.06 -11.73
C LYS A 63 12.67 6.60 -12.11
N ILE A 64 11.85 5.77 -12.75
CA ILE A 64 10.46 6.07 -13.00
C ILE A 64 9.88 6.28 -11.61
N ALA A 65 9.76 7.55 -11.21
CA ALA A 65 9.09 7.94 -10.00
C ALA A 65 7.61 7.65 -10.24
N CYS A 66 6.91 7.16 -9.22
CA CYS A 66 5.47 7.14 -9.30
C CYS A 66 4.92 8.54 -9.62
N VAL A 67 3.77 8.58 -10.27
CA VAL A 67 3.01 9.78 -10.55
C VAL A 67 1.65 9.59 -9.89
N ASP A 68 1.25 10.60 -9.13
CA ASP A 68 -0.01 10.66 -8.42
C ASP A 68 -0.94 11.64 -9.13
N SER A 69 -2.20 11.27 -9.37
CA SER A 69 -3.10 12.11 -10.19
C SER A 69 -3.75 13.26 -9.44
N ASP A 70 -3.92 13.12 -8.13
CA ASP A 70 -4.53 14.12 -7.24
C ASP A 70 -3.49 15.00 -6.52
N THR A 71 -2.20 14.81 -6.86
CA THR A 71 -1.05 15.53 -6.31
C THR A 71 -0.70 15.23 -4.84
N GLY A 72 -1.09 14.07 -4.29
CA GLY A 72 -0.43 13.51 -3.13
C GLY A 72 -1.34 12.93 -2.07
N ASP A 73 -1.55 13.66 -0.97
CA ASP A 73 -2.31 13.22 0.20
C ASP A 73 -3.55 14.09 0.33
N ASP A 74 -4.45 13.96 -0.63
CA ASP A 74 -5.69 14.70 -0.72
C ASP A 74 -6.89 13.75 -0.75
N PRO A 75 -7.36 13.29 0.44
CA PRO A 75 -8.46 12.35 0.52
C PRO A 75 -9.78 12.92 -0.02
N GLY A 76 -9.86 14.24 -0.31
CA GLY A 76 -11.04 14.86 -0.92
C GLY A 76 -11.12 14.70 -2.43
N ASN A 77 -10.08 14.18 -3.08
CA ASN A 77 -10.02 13.96 -4.52
C ASN A 77 -9.80 12.48 -4.83
N TYR A 78 -10.32 12.04 -5.97
CA TYR A 78 -10.07 10.69 -6.46
C TYR A 78 -8.67 10.63 -7.10
N GLY A 79 -7.80 9.81 -6.51
CA GLY A 79 -6.44 9.56 -6.96
C GLY A 79 -6.26 8.26 -7.74
N GLU A 80 -5.37 8.31 -8.74
CA GLU A 80 -4.78 7.18 -9.43
C GLU A 80 -3.26 7.33 -9.41
N VAL A 81 -2.58 6.41 -8.73
CA VAL A 81 -1.13 6.33 -8.69
C VAL A 81 -0.61 5.34 -9.71
N LYS A 82 0.32 5.80 -10.55
CA LYS A 82 1.06 4.96 -11.50
C LYS A 82 2.52 4.93 -11.15
N GLY A 83 3.09 3.74 -10.98
CA GLY A 83 4.52 3.60 -10.73
C GLY A 83 4.92 2.25 -10.16
N PRO A 84 6.18 2.10 -9.74
CA PRO A 84 6.68 0.87 -9.17
C PRO A 84 6.21 0.67 -7.72
N LEU A 85 5.75 -0.55 -7.38
CA LEU A 85 5.37 -0.94 -6.01
C LEU A 85 6.56 -0.92 -5.03
N THR A 86 7.77 -1.13 -5.53
CA THR A 86 8.98 -1.12 -4.71
C THR A 86 10.12 -0.41 -5.43
N LYS A 87 11.10 0.10 -4.67
CA LYS A 87 12.29 0.80 -5.21
C LYS A 87 13.17 -0.10 -6.09
N THR A 88 12.89 -1.40 -6.15
CA THR A 88 13.66 -2.45 -6.81
C THR A 88 12.94 -3.10 -7.99
N THR A 89 11.62 -2.92 -8.12
CA THR A 89 10.84 -3.50 -9.22
C THR A 89 10.70 -2.50 -10.36
N SER A 90 10.93 -2.94 -11.59
CA SER A 90 10.69 -2.14 -12.80
C SER A 90 9.27 -2.29 -13.35
N TYR A 91 8.39 -3.03 -12.66
CA TYR A 91 7.03 -3.25 -13.11
C TYR A 91 6.17 -2.06 -12.73
N GLU A 92 5.53 -1.44 -13.72
CA GLU A 92 4.55 -0.37 -13.51
C GLU A 92 3.24 -0.99 -13.06
N SER A 93 2.75 -0.58 -11.90
CA SER A 93 1.40 -0.87 -11.44
C SER A 93 0.59 0.41 -11.41
N THR A 94 -0.70 0.28 -11.70
CA THR A 94 -1.69 1.32 -11.45
C THR A 94 -2.49 0.93 -10.22
N LYS A 95 -2.66 1.87 -9.29
CA LYS A 95 -3.54 1.74 -8.13
C LYS A 95 -4.46 2.94 -8.09
N GLN A 96 -5.70 2.69 -7.70
CA GLN A 96 -6.76 3.69 -7.60
C GLN A 96 -7.28 3.68 -6.18
N ASP A 97 -7.62 4.85 -5.69
CA ASP A 97 -8.22 5.01 -4.38
C ASP A 97 -9.55 4.28 -4.30
N TYR A 98 -9.85 3.74 -3.13
CA TYR A 98 -11.10 3.01 -2.96
C TYR A 98 -11.63 3.12 -1.54
N CYS A 99 -12.95 3.14 -1.45
CA CYS A 99 -13.66 2.98 -0.19
C CYS A 99 -13.67 1.51 0.19
N LYS A 100 -13.13 1.18 1.36
CA LYS A 100 -13.23 -0.15 1.93
C LYS A 100 -14.61 -0.37 2.55
N ASP A 101 -15.16 0.66 3.15
CA ASP A 101 -16.54 0.81 3.61
C ASP A 101 -16.92 2.31 3.58
N ASP A 102 -18.16 2.62 3.96
CA ASP A 102 -18.73 3.98 3.93
C ASP A 102 -17.94 5.00 4.78
N SER A 103 -17.13 4.52 5.73
CA SER A 103 -16.35 5.34 6.67
C SER A 103 -14.83 5.23 6.48
N HIS A 104 -14.38 4.44 5.49
CA HIS A 104 -13.00 4.01 5.37
C HIS A 104 -12.47 4.18 3.94
N LEU A 105 -11.63 5.20 3.72
CA LEU A 105 -10.89 5.40 2.47
C LEU A 105 -9.48 4.79 2.55
N VAL A 106 -9.09 4.08 1.50
CA VAL A 106 -7.70 3.73 1.23
C VAL A 106 -7.22 4.56 0.04
N GLU A 107 -6.37 5.54 0.34
CA GLU A 107 -5.75 6.45 -0.63
C GLU A 107 -4.38 5.89 -1.02
N PHE A 108 -4.14 5.65 -2.30
CA PHE A 108 -2.82 5.33 -2.81
C PHE A 108 -2.09 6.62 -3.08
N VAL A 109 -0.84 6.68 -2.62
CA VAL A 109 -0.05 7.91 -2.70
C VAL A 109 1.35 7.64 -3.22
N CYS A 110 1.96 8.61 -3.91
CA CYS A 110 3.36 8.51 -4.33
C CYS A 110 4.34 8.98 -3.26
N ILE A 111 5.04 8.05 -2.59
CA ILE A 111 6.01 8.36 -1.51
C ILE A 111 7.42 8.00 -1.98
N ASP A 112 8.32 8.99 -2.05
CA ASP A 112 9.73 8.79 -2.47
C ASP A 112 9.89 8.03 -3.81
N GLY A 113 8.95 8.22 -4.73
CA GLY A 113 8.96 7.57 -6.04
C GLY A 113 8.54 6.09 -6.03
N VAL A 114 7.90 5.61 -4.96
CA VAL A 114 7.18 4.32 -4.93
C VAL A 114 5.72 4.49 -4.50
N ILE A 115 4.86 3.58 -4.97
CA ILE A 115 3.45 3.57 -4.54
C ILE A 115 3.38 3.18 -3.06
N GLY A 116 2.77 4.05 -2.26
CA GLY A 116 2.34 3.79 -0.89
C GLY A 116 0.82 3.75 -0.80
N ALA A 117 0.31 3.45 0.39
CA ALA A 117 -1.10 3.55 0.71
C ALA A 117 -1.28 4.19 2.08
N LYS A 118 -2.29 5.02 2.22
CA LYS A 118 -2.77 5.62 3.46
C LYS A 118 -4.19 5.19 3.72
N ASP A 119 -4.49 5.10 5.00
CA ASP A 119 -5.67 4.44 5.53
C ASP A 119 -6.40 5.45 6.43
N TYR A 120 -7.54 5.94 5.97
CA TYR A 120 -8.37 6.93 6.66
C TYR A 120 -9.61 6.24 7.22
N LYS A 121 -9.62 5.99 8.53
CA LYS A 121 -10.77 5.42 9.25
C LYS A 121 -11.55 6.50 9.98
N ASP A 122 -12.87 6.31 10.02
CA ASP A 122 -13.82 7.03 10.87
C ASP A 122 -13.93 8.56 10.63
N ASN A 123 -13.23 9.10 9.62
CA ASN A 123 -13.12 10.54 9.36
C ASN A 123 -13.60 10.97 7.97
N CYS A 124 -14.30 10.08 7.29
CA CYS A 124 -14.54 10.18 5.87
C CYS A 124 -15.90 9.59 5.56
N ASP A 125 -16.83 10.39 5.03
CA ASP A 125 -17.97 9.83 4.29
C ASP A 125 -17.43 9.42 2.90
N CYS A 126 -17.01 8.17 2.79
CA CYS A 126 -16.31 7.67 1.61
C CYS A 126 -17.33 7.32 0.52
N GLU A 127 -17.25 8.01 -0.62
CA GLU A 127 -18.02 7.66 -1.80
C GLU A 127 -17.08 7.64 -3.02
N TYR A 128 -17.20 6.64 -3.90
CA TYR A 128 -16.43 6.58 -5.17
C TYR A 128 -14.90 6.65 -5.03
N GLY A 129 -14.35 6.17 -3.92
CA GLY A 129 -12.91 6.22 -3.68
C GLY A 129 -12.39 7.61 -3.31
N LEU A 130 -13.25 8.48 -2.79
CA LEU A 130 -12.86 9.77 -2.21
C LEU A 130 -13.70 10.09 -0.98
N CYS A 131 -13.16 10.91 -0.08
CA CYS A 131 -13.88 11.44 1.07
C CYS A 131 -14.70 12.66 0.67
N THR A 132 -16.01 12.47 0.57
CA THR A 132 -16.95 13.57 0.26
C THR A 132 -17.11 14.54 1.41
N ASN A 133 -16.88 14.05 2.63
CA ASN A 133 -16.99 14.80 3.86
C ASN A 133 -15.81 14.40 4.74
N ILE A 134 -14.72 15.14 4.61
CA ILE A 134 -13.61 15.02 5.56
C ILE A 134 -14.13 15.64 6.85
N ILE A 135 -14.43 14.80 7.83
CA ILE A 135 -14.68 15.27 9.20
C ILE A 135 -13.35 15.84 9.65
N SER A 136 -13.17 17.14 9.45
CA SER A 136 -11.99 17.87 9.89
C SER A 136 -12.03 17.90 11.41
N ILE A 137 -11.47 16.85 12.02
CA ILE A 137 -11.21 16.82 13.45
C ILE A 137 -10.38 18.08 13.73
N SER A 138 -10.88 18.93 14.63
CA SER A 138 -10.10 20.10 15.01
C SER A 138 -8.75 19.65 15.58
N LYS A 139 -7.67 20.43 15.38
CA LYS A 139 -6.35 20.10 15.97
C LYS A 139 -6.40 19.90 17.49
N GLU A 140 -7.43 20.44 18.15
CA GLU A 140 -7.69 20.23 19.58
C GLU A 140 -8.32 18.85 19.87
N GLU A 141 -9.22 18.37 19.04
CA GLU A 141 -9.77 17.01 19.14
C GLU A 141 -8.75 15.93 18.73
N GLU A 142 -7.88 16.18 17.73
CA GLU A 142 -6.75 15.27 17.43
C GLU A 142 -5.85 15.07 18.66
N LYS A 143 -5.66 16.13 19.44
CA LYS A 143 -4.87 16.08 20.67
C LYS A 143 -5.59 15.30 21.77
N GLU A 144 -6.91 15.40 21.89
CA GLU A 144 -7.69 14.60 22.84
C GLU A 144 -7.72 13.11 22.47
N ILE A 145 -7.89 12.78 21.18
CA ILE A 145 -7.82 11.39 20.69
C ILE A 145 -6.44 10.79 21.00
N TYR A 146 -5.37 11.51 20.66
CA TYR A 146 -3.99 11.07 20.95
C TYR A 146 -3.72 10.89 22.45
N ILE A 147 -4.30 11.74 23.31
CA ILE A 147 -4.20 11.59 24.77
C ILE A 147 -4.96 10.33 25.23
N ASN A 148 -6.18 10.11 24.73
CA ASN A 148 -7.01 8.98 25.15
C ASN A 148 -6.43 7.62 24.75
N GLU A 149 -5.89 7.49 23.53
CA GLU A 149 -5.24 6.24 23.07
C GLU A 149 -3.98 5.92 23.89
N ASN A 150 -3.18 6.93 24.21
CA ASN A 150 -2.00 6.75 25.05
C ASN A 150 -2.35 6.43 26.50
N MET A 151 -3.44 6.98 27.03
CA MET A 151 -3.96 6.66 28.37
C MET A 151 -4.43 5.21 28.45
N ASN A 152 -5.18 4.71 27.46
CA ASN A 152 -5.59 3.30 27.38
C ASN A 152 -4.37 2.36 27.33
N THR A 153 -3.33 2.73 26.58
CA THR A 153 -2.08 1.96 26.50
C THR A 153 -1.34 1.94 27.85
N LEU A 154 -1.39 3.02 28.62
CA LEU A 154 -0.77 3.11 29.94
C LEU A 154 -1.52 2.28 30.99
N GLU A 155 -2.85 2.27 30.96
CA GLU A 155 -3.68 1.43 31.83
C GLU A 155 -3.48 -0.07 31.57
N GLN A 156 -3.35 -0.47 30.30
CA GLN A 156 -2.99 -1.83 29.93
C GLN A 156 -1.61 -2.23 30.46
N LYS A 157 -0.60 -1.35 30.31
CA LYS A 157 0.75 -1.58 30.86
C LYS A 157 0.73 -1.70 32.38
N LEU A 158 -0.05 -0.87 33.08
CA LEU A 158 -0.18 -0.94 34.54
C LEU A 158 -0.89 -2.22 35.00
N THR A 159 -1.85 -2.71 34.21
CA THR A 159 -2.55 -3.98 34.48
C THR A 159 -1.60 -5.16 34.35
N ILE A 160 -0.81 -5.23 33.27
CA ILE A 160 0.22 -6.26 33.08
C ILE A 160 1.25 -6.22 34.21
N GLN A 161 1.69 -5.03 34.62
CA GLN A 161 2.66 -4.89 35.72
C GLN A 161 2.10 -5.43 37.06
N LYS A 162 0.82 -5.18 37.35
CA LYS A 162 0.16 -5.71 38.55
C LYS A 162 0.03 -7.23 38.48
N GLU A 163 -0.28 -7.79 37.31
CA GLU A 163 -0.31 -9.25 37.12
C GLU A 163 1.07 -9.88 37.32
N GLU A 164 2.13 -9.28 36.79
CA GLU A 164 3.51 -9.73 37.04
C GLU A 164 3.89 -9.68 38.52
N GLU A 165 3.48 -8.65 39.26
CA GLU A 165 3.72 -8.55 40.71
C GLU A 165 2.90 -9.57 41.50
N MET A 166 1.66 -9.86 41.09
CA MET A 166 0.86 -10.94 41.68
C MET A 166 1.53 -12.30 41.46
N ILE A 167 2.01 -12.58 40.24
CA ILE A 167 2.73 -13.81 39.91
C ILE A 167 4.03 -13.91 40.74
N LYS A 168 4.81 -12.84 40.89
CA LYS A 168 6.03 -12.84 41.72
C LYS A 168 5.75 -13.05 43.21
N ASN A 169 4.59 -12.64 43.69
CA ASN A 169 4.19 -12.82 45.09
C ASN A 169 3.60 -14.20 45.36
N GLU A 170 2.92 -14.80 44.39
CA GLU A 170 2.36 -16.15 44.49
C GLU A 170 3.44 -17.23 44.28
N TYR A 171 4.36 -17.00 43.36
CA TYR A 171 5.48 -17.88 43.05
C TYR A 171 6.76 -17.20 43.52
N GLY A 172 7.20 -17.53 44.73
CA GLY A 172 8.43 -17.00 45.32
C GLY A 172 9.65 -17.18 44.40
N PRO A 173 10.74 -16.43 44.62
CA PRO A 173 11.87 -16.29 43.68
C PRO A 173 12.71 -17.56 43.43
N GLU A 174 12.31 -18.73 43.92
CA GLU A 174 13.14 -19.95 43.94
C GLU A 174 12.66 -21.11 43.04
N GLU A 175 11.51 -21.03 42.35
CA GLU A 175 10.98 -22.19 41.58
C GLU A 175 10.96 -22.08 40.05
N LEU A 176 11.38 -20.97 39.44
CA LEU A 176 11.53 -20.89 37.98
C LEU A 176 12.91 -21.39 37.52
N ARG A 177 13.18 -22.67 37.76
CA ARG A 177 14.29 -23.41 37.13
C ARG A 177 13.72 -24.35 36.08
N ILE A 178 13.50 -23.83 34.87
CA ILE A 178 13.19 -24.66 33.70
C ILE A 178 14.48 -25.40 33.32
N ASP A 179 14.69 -26.59 33.87
CA ASP A 179 15.68 -27.53 33.32
C ASP A 179 15.15 -28.02 31.96
N SER A 180 15.65 -27.41 30.89
CA SER A 180 15.33 -27.75 29.50
C SER A 180 15.99 -29.07 29.04
N LYS A 181 15.84 -30.13 29.84
CA LYS A 181 16.26 -31.50 29.50
C LYS A 181 15.20 -32.50 29.93
N GLN A 182 14.04 -32.43 29.29
CA GLN A 182 13.19 -33.61 29.17
C GLN A 182 12.90 -33.85 27.70
N ASP A 183 13.35 -35.02 27.27
CA ASP A 183 13.13 -35.59 25.95
C ASP A 183 11.64 -35.55 25.59
N ILE A 184 11.34 -34.99 24.43
CA ILE A 184 10.04 -35.13 23.78
C ILE A 184 9.90 -36.62 23.44
N LYS A 185 9.30 -37.38 24.35
CA LYS A 185 8.73 -38.68 24.02
C LYS A 185 7.51 -38.42 23.15
N THR A 186 7.62 -38.86 21.91
CA THR A 186 6.50 -39.11 21.00
C THR A 186 5.36 -39.80 21.76
N ILE A 187 4.20 -39.15 21.74
CA ILE A 187 2.95 -39.75 22.16
C ILE A 187 2.56 -40.71 21.03
N ASP A 188 2.80 -42.00 21.25
CA ASP A 188 2.16 -43.07 20.48
C ASP A 188 0.67 -43.07 20.84
N SER A 189 -0.17 -42.59 19.93
CA SER A 189 -1.61 -42.83 19.95
C SER A 189 -1.88 -44.30 19.58
N PRO A 190 -2.60 -45.08 20.40
CA PRO A 190 -2.98 -46.43 20.03
C PRO A 190 -4.25 -46.44 19.18
N GLY A 191 -4.17 -47.13 18.03
CA GLY A 191 -5.30 -47.86 17.44
C GLY A 191 -6.25 -47.07 16.53
N PHE A 192 -5.88 -46.96 15.25
CA PHE A 192 -6.86 -46.83 14.18
C PHE A 192 -6.55 -47.88 13.11
N ASP A 193 -7.20 -49.03 13.22
CA ASP A 193 -7.14 -50.11 12.23
C ASP A 193 -7.90 -49.68 10.97
N ILE A 194 -7.18 -49.56 9.85
CA ILE A 194 -7.76 -49.56 8.51
C ILE A 194 -7.21 -50.79 7.80
N GLU A 195 -7.81 -51.94 8.05
CA GLU A 195 -7.77 -53.05 7.11
C GLU A 195 -8.87 -52.87 6.07
N GLY A 196 -8.47 -52.81 4.81
CA GLY A 196 -9.36 -53.00 3.67
C GLY A 196 -9.49 -51.78 2.77
N ILE A 197 -8.63 -51.70 1.76
CA ILE A 197 -9.00 -51.60 0.33
C ILE A 197 -7.71 -51.86 -0.46
N VAL A 198 -7.53 -53.12 -0.86
CA VAL A 198 -6.65 -53.48 -1.98
C VAL A 198 -7.51 -53.34 -3.22
N GLY A 199 -7.50 -52.14 -3.80
CA GLY A 199 -8.04 -51.87 -5.12
C GLY A 199 -6.86 -51.60 -6.05
N ASN A 200 -6.54 -52.57 -6.91
CA ASN A 200 -5.65 -52.35 -8.05
C ASN A 200 -6.25 -51.23 -8.92
N THR A 201 -5.59 -50.08 -8.99
CA THR A 201 -5.86 -49.09 -10.03
C THR A 201 -4.64 -49.01 -10.91
N GLU A 202 -4.79 -49.50 -12.13
CA GLU A 202 -3.83 -49.33 -13.20
C GLU A 202 -3.61 -47.85 -13.44
N VAL A 203 -2.34 -47.46 -13.33
CA VAL A 203 -1.83 -46.14 -13.70
C VAL A 203 -1.95 -46.02 -15.22
N SER A 204 -2.99 -45.33 -15.69
CA SER A 204 -3.06 -44.83 -17.07
C SER A 204 -3.10 -43.31 -16.99
N GLY A 205 -1.94 -42.72 -17.28
CA GLY A 205 -1.76 -41.27 -17.31
C GLY A 205 -2.66 -40.59 -18.32
N THR A 206 -3.29 -39.51 -17.88
CA THR A 206 -3.59 -38.36 -18.70
C THR A 206 -3.31 -37.15 -17.83
N ASP A 207 -2.29 -36.37 -18.20
CA ASP A 207 -2.02 -35.06 -17.65
C ASP A 207 -3.26 -34.19 -17.85
N THR A 208 -4.11 -34.10 -16.83
CA THR A 208 -5.19 -33.13 -16.79
C THR A 208 -4.60 -31.82 -16.31
N GLU A 209 -4.53 -30.87 -17.24
CA GLU A 209 -4.23 -29.48 -17.01
C GLU A 209 -4.99 -28.98 -15.78
N ASP A 210 -4.22 -28.69 -14.72
CA ASP A 210 -4.67 -27.97 -13.54
C ASP A 210 -4.94 -26.51 -13.95
N SER A 211 -6.02 -26.35 -14.73
CA SER A 211 -6.66 -25.08 -15.00
C SER A 211 -7.37 -24.70 -13.71
N SER A 212 -6.63 -24.05 -12.82
CA SER A 212 -7.18 -23.35 -11.66
C SER A 212 -8.20 -22.34 -12.19
N GLY A 213 -9.45 -22.78 -12.28
CA GLY A 213 -10.57 -22.02 -12.78
C GLY A 213 -10.71 -20.77 -11.93
N PHE A 214 -10.17 -19.67 -12.45
CA PHE A 214 -10.48 -18.35 -11.96
C PHE A 214 -11.96 -18.15 -12.29
N GLU A 215 -12.83 -18.43 -11.33
CA GLU A 215 -14.22 -18.01 -11.43
C GLU A 215 -14.18 -16.49 -11.56
N VAL A 216 -14.41 -16.02 -12.79
CA VAL A 216 -14.60 -14.61 -13.08
C VAL A 216 -15.66 -14.12 -12.11
N GLU A 217 -15.26 -13.17 -11.26
CA GLU A 217 -16.12 -12.62 -10.23
C GLU A 217 -17.39 -12.10 -10.92
N LYS A 218 -18.51 -12.80 -10.64
CA LYS A 218 -19.81 -12.47 -11.21
C LYS A 218 -20.17 -11.07 -10.72
N CYS A 219 -20.77 -10.27 -11.60
CA CYS A 219 -21.30 -8.97 -11.21
C CYS A 219 -22.21 -9.12 -9.98
N SER A 220 -21.98 -8.27 -8.97
CA SER A 220 -22.79 -8.13 -7.77
C SER A 220 -23.35 -6.72 -7.69
N ASP A 221 -24.58 -6.60 -7.24
CA ASP A 221 -25.36 -5.37 -7.20
C ASP A 221 -25.88 -5.12 -5.78
N SER A 222 -25.84 -3.89 -5.29
CA SER A 222 -26.20 -3.60 -3.89
C SER A 222 -27.67 -3.27 -3.68
N ASP A 223 -28.41 -2.99 -4.74
CA ASP A 223 -29.85 -2.65 -4.74
C ASP A 223 -30.73 -3.77 -5.32
N ASP A 224 -30.15 -4.96 -5.53
CA ASP A 224 -30.77 -6.12 -6.16
C ASP A 224 -31.24 -5.90 -7.61
N GLY A 225 -30.66 -4.95 -8.35
CA GLY A 225 -30.72 -4.89 -9.80
C GLY A 225 -30.99 -3.49 -10.37
N LYS A 226 -32.27 -3.15 -10.57
CA LYS A 226 -32.67 -1.87 -11.18
C LYS A 226 -33.62 -1.12 -10.24
N ASP A 227 -33.14 -0.76 -9.05
CA ASP A 227 -33.92 0.02 -8.10
C ASP A 227 -33.57 1.51 -8.18
N TYR A 228 -34.26 2.21 -9.09
CA TYR A 228 -34.07 3.63 -9.33
C TYR A 228 -34.29 4.53 -8.10
N TYR A 229 -34.81 4.02 -6.99
CA TYR A 229 -35.11 4.78 -5.77
C TYR A 229 -34.14 4.48 -4.62
N ILE A 230 -33.23 3.54 -4.80
CA ILE A 230 -32.18 3.18 -3.84
C ILE A 230 -30.85 3.32 -4.56
N LYS A 231 -29.90 4.06 -3.99
CA LYS A 231 -28.57 4.17 -4.59
C LYS A 231 -27.89 2.80 -4.62
N GLY A 232 -27.64 2.29 -5.82
CA GLY A 232 -26.91 1.07 -6.10
C GLY A 232 -25.41 1.28 -6.32
N ILE A 233 -24.64 0.23 -6.01
CA ILE A 233 -23.22 0.07 -6.31
C ILE A 233 -23.03 -1.33 -6.85
N ILE A 234 -22.55 -1.42 -8.07
CA ILE A 234 -22.14 -2.67 -8.68
C ILE A 234 -20.64 -2.93 -8.50
N ARG A 235 -20.28 -4.21 -8.47
CA ARG A 235 -18.90 -4.70 -8.60
C ARG A 235 -18.88 -5.86 -9.58
N GLY A 236 -18.11 -5.76 -10.65
CA GLY A 236 -18.10 -6.79 -11.68
C GLY A 236 -17.33 -6.43 -12.94
N ASN A 237 -17.63 -7.14 -14.02
CA ASN A 237 -17.04 -6.93 -15.33
C ASN A 237 -18.07 -6.31 -16.29
N THR A 238 -17.68 -5.30 -17.05
CA THR A 238 -18.48 -4.78 -18.17
C THR A 238 -18.41 -5.72 -19.37
N GLU A 239 -19.30 -5.53 -20.34
CA GLU A 239 -19.31 -6.30 -21.60
C GLU A 239 -18.01 -6.14 -22.39
N ASP A 240 -17.34 -4.99 -22.26
CA ASP A 240 -16.05 -4.69 -22.87
C ASP A 240 -14.86 -5.31 -22.11
N GLY A 241 -15.11 -6.04 -21.02
CA GLY A 241 -14.08 -6.72 -20.23
C GLY A 241 -13.37 -5.85 -19.20
N TYR A 242 -13.90 -4.67 -18.87
CA TYR A 242 -13.37 -3.86 -17.77
C TYR A 242 -13.89 -4.38 -16.43
N THR A 243 -13.01 -4.67 -15.48
CA THR A 243 -13.36 -5.00 -14.10
C THR A 243 -13.33 -3.75 -13.24
N GLY A 244 -14.34 -3.53 -12.41
CA GLY A 244 -14.40 -2.35 -11.56
C GLY A 244 -15.60 -2.31 -10.63
N SER A 245 -15.79 -1.14 -10.02
CA SER A 245 -16.98 -0.80 -9.24
C SER A 245 -17.54 0.52 -9.74
N TRP A 246 -18.85 0.57 -9.88
CA TRP A 246 -19.59 1.72 -10.39
C TRP A 246 -20.85 1.89 -9.55
N GLY A 247 -21.30 3.12 -9.34
CA GLY A 247 -22.50 3.37 -8.56
C GLY A 247 -23.39 4.40 -9.24
N ASP A 248 -24.64 4.39 -8.80
CA ASP A 248 -25.69 5.20 -9.40
C ASP A 248 -25.45 6.68 -9.18
N SER A 249 -25.68 7.47 -10.22
CA SER A 249 -25.32 8.88 -10.19
C SER A 249 -26.32 9.77 -10.92
N CYS A 250 -26.59 10.93 -10.31
CA CYS A 250 -27.46 11.93 -10.93
C CYS A 250 -26.74 12.64 -12.09
N TYR A 251 -27.45 12.77 -13.20
CA TYR A 251 -26.97 13.40 -14.43
C TYR A 251 -27.97 14.44 -14.96
N SER A 252 -27.49 15.34 -15.83
CA SER A 252 -28.31 16.36 -16.50
C SER A 252 -29.10 17.26 -15.54
N ASN A 253 -28.38 17.96 -14.65
CA ASN A 253 -28.97 18.85 -13.63
C ASN A 253 -29.97 18.15 -12.71
N ASN A 254 -29.64 16.95 -12.24
CA ASN A 254 -30.47 16.20 -11.29
C ASN A 254 -31.87 15.84 -11.84
N VAL A 255 -32.01 15.67 -13.15
CA VAL A 255 -33.28 15.23 -13.77
C VAL A 255 -33.21 13.76 -14.19
N ASN A 256 -32.01 13.26 -14.46
CA ASN A 256 -31.82 11.87 -14.88
C ASN A 256 -30.91 11.14 -13.90
N LEU A 257 -31.10 9.83 -13.79
CA LEU A 257 -30.26 8.88 -13.07
C LEU A 257 -29.48 8.05 -14.08
N ILE A 258 -28.17 7.94 -13.90
CA ILE A 258 -27.37 6.89 -14.51
C ILE A 258 -27.41 5.72 -13.55
N GLU A 259 -28.17 4.69 -13.92
CA GLU A 259 -28.32 3.44 -13.19
C GLU A 259 -27.24 2.46 -13.66
N TRP A 260 -26.47 1.90 -12.73
CA TRP A 260 -25.61 0.77 -12.97
C TRP A 260 -26.26 -0.49 -12.39
N TYR A 261 -26.30 -1.56 -13.18
CA TYR A 261 -26.95 -2.79 -12.77
C TYR A 261 -26.23 -4.04 -13.27
N CYS A 262 -26.41 -5.15 -12.57
CA CYS A 262 -25.93 -6.46 -13.00
C CYS A 262 -26.98 -7.21 -13.84
N GLU A 263 -26.66 -7.53 -15.09
CA GLU A 263 -27.50 -8.38 -15.95
C GLU A 263 -26.69 -9.55 -16.50
N GLU A 264 -27.16 -10.78 -16.27
CA GLU A 264 -26.46 -12.01 -16.68
C GLU A 264 -25.01 -12.12 -16.19
N GLY A 265 -24.71 -11.50 -15.04
CA GLY A 265 -23.38 -11.47 -14.44
C GLY A 265 -22.43 -10.42 -15.04
N VAL A 266 -22.95 -9.53 -15.89
CA VAL A 266 -22.21 -8.43 -16.53
C VAL A 266 -22.74 -7.08 -16.03
N ALA A 267 -21.82 -6.17 -15.73
CA ALA A 267 -22.11 -4.78 -15.40
C ALA A 267 -22.63 -4.02 -16.62
N LYS A 268 -23.81 -3.42 -16.49
CA LYS A 268 -24.45 -2.58 -17.51
C LYS A 268 -24.87 -1.25 -16.90
N GLN A 269 -25.19 -0.29 -17.76
CA GLN A 269 -25.77 0.98 -17.33
C GLN A 269 -26.94 1.39 -18.21
N GLU A 270 -27.87 2.16 -17.64
CA GLU A 270 -28.92 2.86 -18.37
C GLU A 270 -29.15 4.27 -17.84
N VAL A 271 -29.83 5.12 -18.62
CA VAL A 271 -30.19 6.47 -18.20
C VAL A 271 -31.70 6.55 -18.05
N VAL A 272 -32.15 6.82 -16.84
CA VAL A 272 -33.56 6.93 -16.47
C VAL A 272 -33.91 8.38 -16.17
N SER A 273 -35.10 8.83 -16.55
CA SER A 273 -35.58 10.17 -16.22
C SER A 273 -36.44 10.11 -14.96
N CYS A 274 -36.05 10.85 -13.92
CA CYS A 274 -36.74 10.89 -12.64
C CYS A 274 -37.83 11.96 -12.65
N SER A 275 -39.08 11.60 -12.38
CA SER A 275 -40.23 12.54 -12.42
C SER A 275 -40.10 13.71 -11.45
N ASN A 276 -39.54 13.48 -10.27
CA ASN A 276 -39.34 14.50 -9.24
C ASN A 276 -37.87 14.91 -9.08
N GLY A 277 -37.03 14.54 -10.06
CA GLY A 277 -35.59 14.73 -10.01
C GLY A 277 -34.85 13.59 -9.33
N CYS A 278 -33.52 13.68 -9.42
CA CYS A 278 -32.55 12.75 -8.88
C CYS A 278 -31.79 13.44 -7.76
N SER A 279 -31.59 12.75 -6.64
CA SER A 279 -30.76 13.23 -5.53
C SER A 279 -29.94 12.07 -4.98
N SER A 280 -28.66 12.33 -4.70
CA SER A 280 -27.76 11.36 -4.06
C SER A 280 -27.68 10.00 -4.77
N GLY A 281 -27.76 9.98 -6.10
CA GLY A 281 -27.70 8.73 -6.87
C GLY A 281 -28.99 7.91 -6.86
N ALA A 282 -30.14 8.52 -6.57
CA ALA A 282 -31.45 7.88 -6.67
C ALA A 282 -32.53 8.87 -7.12
N CYS A 283 -33.60 8.38 -7.75
CA CYS A 283 -34.79 9.17 -8.04
C CYS A 283 -35.56 9.52 -6.76
N VAL A 284 -36.16 10.71 -6.74
CA VAL A 284 -37.03 11.17 -5.65
C VAL A 284 -38.48 10.77 -5.91
N GLU A 285 -39.16 10.23 -4.90
CA GLU A 285 -40.61 9.91 -4.94
C GLU A 285 -41.54 11.13 -4.96
#